data_AF-A0A7S4LAL8-F1
#
_entry.id   AF-A0A7S4LAL8-F1
#
_cell.length_a   1.000
_cell.length_b   1.000
_cell.length_c   1.000
_cell.angle_alpha   90.00
_cell.angle_beta   90.00
_cell.angle_gamma   90.00
#
_symmetry.space_group_name_H-M   'P 1'
#
loop_
_entity.id
_entity.type
_entity.pdbx_description
1 polymer ?
#
loop_
_entity_poly.entity_id
_entity_poly.type
_entity_poly.pdbx_seq_one_letter_code
_entity_poly.pdbx_strand_id
1 'polypeptide(L)'
;MRESMAALSQEMTAMAQAESAAKEQCRAAQQEAEGHLAVLEAKQQQDGVLKDEIARLSAGEVERLQDETNINKSYADAVRADIAQAEEEAERLSETVKEKEAEITTLQTQLQEAGASSELVQQMQAIDALTQEMAAVAEAEAAANEQCRVAQEEAEGHLAVLEAKQQQDDVLKGGRPAPCGAGAAGRRVQGRDREAERRAQGGRV
;
A
#
# COMPACT_ATOMS: atom_id res chain seq x y z
N MET A 1 50.47 51.43 -61.22
CA MET A 1 50.13 50.06 -61.70
C MET A 1 50.83 48.95 -60.90
N ARG A 2 52.16 48.95 -60.75
CA ARG A 2 52.87 47.91 -59.96
C ARG A 2 52.44 47.86 -58.49
N GLU A 3 52.36 49.02 -57.83
CA GLU A 3 51.97 49.12 -56.41
C GLU A 3 50.52 48.68 -56.17
N SER A 4 49.62 49.00 -57.10
CA SER A 4 48.19 48.62 -57.04
C SER A 4 47.96 47.11 -57.21
N MET A 5 48.80 46.43 -58.00
CA MET A 5 48.72 44.96 -58.17
C MET A 5 49.24 44.22 -56.92
N ALA A 6 50.26 44.75 -56.25
CA ALA A 6 50.77 44.17 -55.00
C ALA A 6 49.75 44.28 -53.86
N ALA A 7 49.05 45.42 -53.74
CA ALA A 7 47.97 45.60 -52.77
C ALA A 7 46.81 44.62 -53.02
N LEU A 8 46.37 44.48 -54.26
CA LEU A 8 45.31 43.53 -54.63
C LEU A 8 45.73 42.07 -54.33
N SER A 9 46.99 41.71 -54.59
CA SER A 9 47.51 40.37 -54.26
C SER A 9 47.54 40.10 -52.76
N GLN A 10 47.83 41.11 -51.93
CA GLN A 10 47.81 40.99 -50.47
C GLN A 10 46.38 40.85 -49.95
N GLU A 11 45.44 41.65 -50.46
CA GLU A 11 44.02 41.57 -50.09
C GLU A 11 43.39 40.23 -50.48
N MET A 12 43.66 39.72 -51.69
CA MET A 12 43.19 38.40 -52.11
C MET A 12 43.76 37.27 -51.24
N THR A 13 45.01 37.39 -50.80
CA THR A 13 45.63 36.41 -49.90
C THR A 13 45.02 36.47 -48.51
N ALA A 14 44.81 37.67 -47.97
CA ALA A 14 44.16 37.88 -46.68
C ALA A 14 42.71 37.36 -46.68
N MET A 15 41.98 37.58 -47.78
CA MET A 15 40.63 37.07 -47.97
C MET A 15 40.60 35.53 -48.03
N ALA A 16 41.52 34.92 -48.79
CA ALA A 16 41.62 33.46 -48.87
C ALA A 16 41.95 32.82 -47.50
N GLN A 17 42.82 33.44 -46.70
CA GLN A 17 43.14 32.98 -45.35
C GLN A 17 41.94 33.12 -44.40
N ALA A 18 41.22 34.25 -44.45
CA ALA A 18 40.03 34.48 -43.65
C ALA A 18 38.91 33.48 -44.01
N GLU A 19 38.72 33.19 -45.30
CA GLU A 19 37.77 32.19 -45.76
C GLU A 19 38.13 30.78 -45.27
N SER A 20 39.42 30.40 -45.35
CA SER A 20 39.89 29.11 -44.85
C SER A 20 39.64 28.96 -43.35
N ALA A 21 39.98 29.98 -42.55
CA ALA A 21 39.74 29.98 -41.11
C ALA A 21 38.24 29.91 -40.76
N ALA A 22 37.39 30.65 -41.48
CA ALA A 22 35.94 30.60 -41.29
C ALA A 22 35.36 29.22 -41.63
N LYS A 23 35.85 28.55 -42.68
CA LYS A 23 35.46 27.18 -43.03
C LYS A 23 35.86 26.18 -41.97
N GLU A 24 37.06 26.30 -41.40
CA GLU A 24 37.53 25.43 -40.32
C GLU A 24 36.69 25.61 -39.05
N GLN A 25 36.39 26.86 -38.66
CA GLN A 25 35.50 27.13 -37.53
C GLN A 25 34.08 26.59 -37.76
N CYS A 26 33.55 26.71 -38.98
CA CYS A 26 32.25 26.16 -39.33
C CYS A 26 32.23 24.62 -39.18
N ARG A 27 33.28 23.93 -39.66
CA ARG A 27 33.39 22.46 -39.50
C ARG A 27 33.50 22.05 -38.03
N ALA A 28 34.27 22.77 -37.22
CA ALA A 28 34.38 22.51 -35.79
C ALA A 28 33.02 22.68 -35.10
N ALA A 29 32.30 23.77 -35.38
CA ALA A 29 30.96 24.01 -34.83
C ALA A 29 29.94 22.96 -35.29
N GLN A 30 30.01 22.49 -36.54
CA GLN A 30 29.18 21.38 -37.03
C GLN A 30 29.46 20.08 -36.29
N GLN A 31 30.73 19.73 -36.09
CA GLN A 31 31.11 18.52 -35.36
C GLN A 31 30.68 18.58 -33.88
N GLU A 32 30.79 19.75 -33.24
CA GLU A 32 30.28 19.96 -31.88
C GLU A 32 28.75 19.82 -31.82
N ALA A 33 28.03 20.42 -32.78
CA ALA A 33 26.58 20.31 -32.86
C ALA A 33 26.11 18.87 -33.09
N GLU A 34 26.77 18.13 -33.99
CA GLU A 34 26.51 16.70 -34.22
C GLU A 34 26.78 15.87 -32.96
N GLY A 35 27.88 16.16 -32.25
CA GLY A 35 28.19 15.53 -30.96
C GLY A 35 27.12 15.80 -29.90
N HIS A 36 26.65 17.04 -29.79
CA HIS A 36 25.56 17.41 -28.89
C HIS A 36 24.23 16.73 -29.26
N LEU A 37 23.90 16.64 -30.55
CA LEU A 37 22.71 15.94 -31.02
C LEU A 37 22.76 14.45 -30.66
N ALA A 38 23.89 13.77 -30.88
CA ALA A 38 24.05 12.37 -30.51
C ALA A 38 23.87 12.13 -28.99
N VAL A 39 24.36 13.06 -28.15
CA VAL A 39 24.14 12.99 -26.69
C VAL A 39 22.66 13.17 -26.34
N LEU A 40 21.97 14.11 -26.98
CA LEU A 40 20.54 14.34 -26.75
C LEU A 40 19.70 13.12 -27.18
N GLU A 41 19.99 12.52 -28.32
CA GLU A 41 19.32 11.31 -28.81
C GLU A 41 19.54 10.13 -27.84
N ALA A 42 20.78 9.92 -27.38
CA ALA A 42 21.09 8.90 -26.38
C ALA A 42 20.33 9.13 -25.05
N LYS A 43 20.20 10.39 -24.63
CA LYS A 43 19.42 10.76 -23.44
C LYS A 43 17.93 10.55 -23.62
N GLN A 44 17.39 10.84 -24.81
CA GLN A 44 16.00 10.58 -25.14
C GLN A 44 15.69 9.08 -25.13
N GLN A 45 16.58 8.25 -25.68
CA GLN A 45 16.43 6.79 -25.62
C GLN A 45 16.51 6.28 -24.18
N GLN A 46 17.44 6.79 -23.37
CA GLN A 46 17.55 6.44 -21.95
C GLN A 46 16.27 6.79 -21.17
N ASP A 47 15.70 7.99 -21.41
CA ASP A 47 14.44 8.42 -20.79
C ASP A 47 13.26 7.50 -21.20
N GLY A 48 13.22 7.05 -22.45
CA GLY A 48 12.25 6.06 -22.92
C GLY A 48 12.34 4.74 -22.15
N VAL A 49 13.54 4.16 -22.06
CA VAL A 49 13.78 2.91 -21.31
C VAL A 49 13.40 3.04 -19.84
N LEU A 50 13.78 4.15 -19.20
CA LEU A 50 13.45 4.39 -17.79
C LEU A 50 11.95 4.52 -17.56
N LYS A 51 11.21 5.18 -18.47
CA LYS A 51 9.74 5.28 -18.39
C LYS A 51 9.07 3.92 -18.51
N ASP A 52 9.53 3.09 -19.45
CA ASP A 52 9.00 1.73 -19.63
C ASP A 52 9.31 0.83 -18.42
N GLU A 53 10.51 0.96 -17.84
CA GLU A 53 10.89 0.21 -16.64
C GLU A 53 10.07 0.64 -15.41
N ILE A 54 9.85 1.94 -15.21
CA ILE A 54 8.97 2.46 -14.15
C ILE A 54 7.55 1.93 -14.34
N ALA A 55 7.00 1.98 -15.56
CA ALA A 55 5.66 1.46 -15.85
C ALA A 55 5.55 -0.03 -15.51
N ARG A 56 6.54 -0.84 -15.94
CA ARG A 56 6.60 -2.27 -15.65
C ARG A 56 6.69 -2.57 -14.15
N LEU A 57 7.58 -1.89 -13.42
CA LEU A 57 7.73 -2.06 -11.97
C LEU A 57 6.46 -1.65 -11.22
N SER A 58 5.82 -0.54 -11.63
CA SER A 58 4.56 -0.11 -11.02
C SER A 58 3.43 -1.10 -11.25
N ALA A 59 3.33 -1.68 -12.45
CA ALA A 59 2.34 -2.71 -12.75
C ALA A 59 2.57 -3.99 -11.92
N GLY A 60 3.82 -4.45 -11.82
CA GLY A 60 4.16 -5.64 -11.03
C GLY A 60 3.92 -5.45 -9.53
N GLU A 61 4.19 -4.25 -8.99
CA GLU A 61 3.91 -3.97 -7.57
C GLU A 61 2.41 -3.91 -7.28
N VAL A 62 1.61 -3.36 -8.20
CA VAL A 62 0.14 -3.35 -8.09
C VAL A 62 -0.41 -4.79 -8.13
N GLU A 63 0.07 -5.63 -9.05
CA GLU A 63 -0.32 -7.05 -9.13
C GLU A 63 0.01 -7.79 -7.83
N ARG A 64 1.23 -7.60 -7.30
CA ARG A 64 1.67 -8.20 -6.03
C ARG A 64 0.80 -7.78 -4.84
N LEU A 65 0.46 -6.49 -4.73
CA LEU A 65 -0.41 -5.98 -3.66
C LEU A 65 -1.84 -6.50 -3.80
N GLN A 66 -2.33 -6.64 -5.03
CA GLN A 66 -3.65 -7.21 -5.29
C GLN A 66 -3.71 -8.69 -4.88
N ASP A 67 -2.66 -9.47 -5.16
CA ASP A 67 -2.55 -10.86 -4.70
C ASP A 67 -2.51 -10.98 -3.17
N GLU A 68 -1.69 -10.16 -2.50
CA GLU A 68 -1.66 -10.11 -1.03
C GLU A 68 -3.02 -9.75 -0.43
N THR A 69 -3.74 -8.81 -1.05
CA THR A 69 -5.09 -8.42 -0.63
C THR A 69 -6.07 -9.58 -0.78
N ASN A 70 -6.00 -10.31 -1.89
CA ASN A 70 -6.86 -11.49 -2.11
C ASN A 70 -6.58 -12.61 -1.11
N ILE A 71 -5.31 -12.88 -0.81
CA ILE A 71 -4.89 -13.86 0.20
C ILE A 71 -5.44 -13.46 1.58
N ASN A 72 -5.21 -12.22 1.99
CA ASN A 72 -5.67 -11.73 3.29
C ASN A 72 -7.21 -11.75 3.39
N LYS A 73 -7.92 -11.46 2.30
CA LYS A 73 -9.38 -11.58 2.25
C LYS A 73 -9.83 -13.03 2.42
N SER A 74 -9.21 -13.96 1.71
CA SER A 74 -9.50 -15.39 1.86
C SER A 74 -9.25 -15.87 3.30
N TYR A 75 -8.18 -15.38 3.94
CA TYR A 75 -7.89 -15.71 5.33
C TYR A 75 -8.94 -15.14 6.28
N ALA A 76 -9.30 -13.86 6.13
CA ALA A 76 -10.36 -13.22 6.93
C ALA A 76 -11.71 -13.94 6.79
N ASP A 77 -12.05 -14.39 5.58
CA ASP A 77 -13.28 -15.16 5.33
C ASP A 77 -13.22 -16.56 6.00
N ALA A 78 -12.06 -17.21 6.05
CA ALA A 78 -11.88 -18.47 6.77
C ALA A 78 -12.03 -18.27 8.30
N VAL A 79 -11.39 -17.25 8.86
CA VAL A 79 -11.49 -16.95 10.30
C VAL A 79 -12.94 -16.62 10.70
N ARG A 80 -13.70 -15.93 9.84
CA ARG A 80 -15.15 -15.70 10.08
C ARG A 80 -15.95 -17.00 10.13
N ALA A 81 -15.61 -17.98 9.30
CA ALA A 81 -16.27 -19.28 9.32
C ALA A 81 -15.96 -20.03 10.63
N ASP A 82 -14.71 -19.98 11.09
CA ASP A 82 -14.30 -20.58 12.37
C ASP A 82 -15.01 -19.92 13.56
N ILE A 83 -15.15 -18.58 13.55
CA ILE A 83 -15.93 -17.84 14.57
C ILE A 83 -17.39 -18.30 14.57
N ALA A 84 -18.04 -18.37 13.41
CA ALA A 84 -19.43 -18.79 13.31
C ALA A 84 -19.64 -20.22 13.84
N GLN A 85 -18.70 -21.13 13.56
CA GLN A 85 -18.75 -22.49 14.08
C GLN A 85 -18.54 -22.53 15.61
N ALA A 86 -17.63 -21.72 16.14
CA ALA A 86 -17.41 -21.63 17.58
C ALA A 86 -18.62 -21.04 18.32
N GLU A 87 -19.28 -20.03 17.73
CA GLU A 87 -20.53 -19.45 18.26
C GLU A 87 -21.67 -20.48 18.26
N GLU A 88 -21.85 -21.26 17.19
CA GLU A 88 -22.85 -22.33 17.11
C GLU A 88 -22.59 -23.42 18.17
N GLU A 89 -21.33 -23.84 18.34
CA GLU A 89 -20.95 -24.83 19.35
C GLU A 89 -21.21 -24.30 20.78
N ALA A 90 -20.91 -23.02 21.04
CA ALA A 90 -21.17 -22.37 22.32
C ALA A 90 -22.69 -22.29 22.62
N GLU A 91 -23.51 -21.94 21.63
CA GLU A 91 -24.97 -21.90 21.78
C GLU A 91 -25.53 -23.30 22.09
N ARG A 92 -25.07 -24.34 21.36
CA ARG A 92 -25.47 -25.74 21.61
C ARG A 92 -25.09 -26.21 23.02
N LEU A 93 -23.90 -25.86 23.50
CA LEU A 93 -23.45 -26.18 24.85
C LEU A 93 -24.30 -25.44 25.90
N SER A 94 -24.61 -24.16 25.68
CA SER A 94 -25.49 -23.36 26.55
C SER A 94 -26.90 -23.96 26.67
N GLU A 95 -27.48 -24.46 25.58
CA GLU A 95 -28.75 -25.20 25.62
C GLU A 95 -28.63 -26.49 26.44
N THR A 96 -27.55 -27.25 26.23
CA THR A 96 -27.28 -28.48 26.99
C THR A 96 -27.17 -28.20 28.50
N VAL A 97 -26.51 -27.11 28.89
CA VAL A 97 -26.42 -26.68 30.30
C VAL A 97 -27.83 -26.42 30.85
N LYS A 98 -28.66 -25.66 30.15
CA LYS A 98 -30.04 -25.35 30.60
C LYS A 98 -30.90 -26.60 30.76
N GLU A 99 -30.80 -27.55 29.84
CA GLU A 99 -31.51 -28.82 29.94
C GLU A 99 -31.08 -29.60 31.18
N LYS A 100 -29.77 -29.70 31.42
CA LYS A 100 -29.20 -30.38 32.60
C LYS A 100 -29.57 -29.67 33.90
N GLU A 101 -29.56 -28.33 33.93
CA GLU A 101 -30.01 -27.54 35.09
C GLU A 101 -31.49 -27.80 35.42
N ALA A 102 -32.35 -27.89 34.39
CA ALA A 102 -33.77 -28.21 34.58
C ALA A 102 -33.98 -29.65 35.10
N GLU A 103 -33.19 -30.60 34.60
CA GLU A 103 -33.19 -32.00 35.08
C GLU A 103 -32.76 -32.07 36.55
N ILE A 104 -31.66 -31.40 36.93
CA ILE A 104 -31.21 -31.29 38.33
C ILE A 104 -32.30 -30.68 39.20
N THR A 105 -32.92 -29.58 38.78
CA THR A 105 -33.98 -28.90 39.54
C THR A 105 -35.18 -29.83 39.77
N THR A 106 -35.55 -30.61 38.74
CA THR A 106 -36.63 -31.60 38.82
C THR A 106 -36.29 -32.71 39.81
N LEU A 107 -35.08 -33.28 39.72
CA LEU A 107 -34.60 -34.31 40.64
C LEU A 107 -34.50 -33.80 42.07
N GLN A 108 -34.00 -32.58 42.29
CA GLN A 108 -33.94 -31.94 43.60
C GLN A 108 -35.33 -31.77 44.22
N THR A 109 -36.32 -31.39 43.41
CA THR A 109 -37.71 -31.25 43.86
C THR A 109 -38.29 -32.61 44.25
N GLN A 110 -38.10 -33.64 43.42
CA GLN A 110 -38.53 -35.01 43.74
C GLN A 110 -37.87 -35.54 45.02
N LEU A 111 -36.60 -35.20 45.25
CA LEU A 111 -35.83 -35.60 46.42
C LEU A 111 -36.31 -34.92 47.70
N GLN A 112 -36.84 -33.68 47.61
CA GLN A 112 -37.50 -33.01 48.73
C GLN A 112 -38.84 -33.65 49.09
N GLU A 113 -39.56 -34.19 48.11
CA GLU A 113 -40.86 -34.84 48.29
C GLU A 113 -40.75 -36.30 48.76
N ALA A 114 -39.73 -37.02 48.29
CA ALA A 114 -39.41 -38.38 48.69
C ALA A 114 -38.66 -38.37 50.04
N GLY A 115 -39.38 -38.53 51.16
CA GLY A 115 -38.73 -38.72 52.47
C GLY A 115 -37.71 -39.89 52.48
N ALA A 116 -36.78 -39.88 53.45
CA ALA A 116 -35.59 -40.76 53.52
C ALA A 116 -35.85 -42.25 53.16
N SER A 117 -35.64 -42.59 51.89
CA SER A 117 -35.75 -43.93 51.32
C SER A 117 -34.47 -44.29 50.55
N SER A 118 -34.32 -45.55 50.12
CA SER A 118 -33.19 -45.95 49.27
C SER A 118 -33.20 -45.30 47.88
N GLU A 119 -34.36 -44.84 47.40
CA GLU A 119 -34.47 -44.06 46.15
C GLU A 119 -33.83 -42.68 46.31
N LEU A 120 -33.86 -42.10 47.52
CA LEU A 120 -33.22 -40.81 47.83
C LEU A 120 -31.71 -40.86 47.55
N VAL A 121 -31.04 -41.95 47.95
CA VAL A 121 -29.59 -42.12 47.74
C VAL A 121 -29.26 -42.26 46.24
N GLN A 122 -30.09 -42.97 45.49
CA GLN A 122 -29.91 -43.10 44.03
C GLN A 122 -30.15 -41.76 43.30
N GLN A 123 -31.17 -40.99 43.69
CA GLN A 123 -31.42 -39.67 43.12
C GLN A 123 -30.32 -38.66 43.48
N MET A 124 -29.74 -38.75 44.70
CA MET A 124 -28.63 -37.89 45.10
C MET A 124 -27.36 -38.16 44.28
N GLN A 125 -27.06 -39.44 44.01
CA GLN A 125 -25.97 -39.83 43.11
C GLN A 125 -26.20 -39.37 41.66
N ALA A 126 -27.45 -39.37 41.19
CA ALA A 126 -27.80 -38.85 39.87
C ALA A 126 -27.60 -37.33 39.77
N ILE A 127 -27.96 -36.58 40.80
CA ILE A 127 -27.71 -35.13 40.88
C ILE A 127 -26.22 -34.82 40.90
N ASP A 128 -25.43 -35.56 41.68
CA ASP A 128 -23.97 -35.38 41.73
C ASP A 128 -23.32 -35.68 40.37
N ALA A 129 -23.78 -36.72 39.67
CA ALA A 129 -23.32 -37.05 38.32
C ALA A 129 -23.67 -35.96 37.30
N LEU A 130 -24.93 -35.48 37.30
CA LEU A 130 -25.36 -34.38 36.43
C LEU A 130 -24.62 -33.08 36.73
N THR A 131 -24.29 -32.81 38.00
CA THR A 131 -23.51 -31.62 38.40
C THR A 131 -22.08 -31.71 37.88
N GLN A 132 -21.46 -32.89 37.89
CA GLN A 132 -20.14 -33.11 37.29
C GLN A 132 -20.19 -32.99 35.76
N GLU A 133 -21.24 -33.51 35.12
CA GLU A 133 -21.47 -33.32 33.68
C GLU A 133 -21.63 -31.84 33.32
N MET A 134 -22.41 -31.06 34.09
CA MET A 134 -22.55 -29.62 33.88
C MET A 134 -21.24 -28.86 34.06
N ALA A 135 -20.43 -29.22 35.06
CA ALA A 135 -19.11 -28.61 35.26
C ALA A 135 -18.20 -28.85 34.05
N ALA A 136 -18.20 -30.07 33.49
CA ALA A 136 -17.44 -30.39 32.29
C ALA A 136 -17.95 -29.63 31.05
N VAL A 137 -19.27 -29.45 30.91
CA VAL A 137 -19.86 -28.65 29.82
C VAL A 137 -19.52 -27.17 29.97
N ALA A 138 -19.54 -26.61 31.19
CA ALA A 138 -19.17 -25.22 31.45
C ALA A 138 -17.67 -24.96 31.14
N GLU A 139 -16.79 -25.92 31.44
CA GLU A 139 -15.38 -25.84 31.03
C GLU A 139 -15.21 -25.87 29.50
N ALA A 140 -15.99 -26.71 28.80
CA ALA A 140 -15.99 -26.77 27.34
C ALA A 140 -16.54 -25.47 26.70
N GLU A 141 -17.62 -24.90 27.26
CA GLU A 141 -18.20 -23.63 26.82
C GLU A 141 -17.20 -22.47 27.02
N ALA A 142 -16.52 -22.42 28.16
CA ALA A 142 -15.49 -21.42 28.42
C ALA A 142 -14.31 -21.54 27.43
N ALA A 143 -13.89 -22.76 27.09
CA ALA A 143 -12.84 -23.00 26.10
C ALA A 143 -13.27 -22.59 24.68
N ALA A 144 -14.51 -22.87 24.27
CA ALA A 144 -15.05 -22.45 22.99
C ALA A 144 -15.15 -20.92 22.88
N ASN A 145 -15.60 -20.24 23.93
CA ASN A 145 -15.67 -18.78 23.99
C ASN A 145 -14.29 -18.12 23.91
N GLU A 146 -13.29 -18.70 24.57
CA GLU A 146 -11.91 -18.22 24.48
C GLU A 146 -11.34 -18.42 23.07
N GLN A 147 -11.63 -19.54 22.41
CA GLN A 147 -11.25 -19.75 21.00
C GLN A 147 -11.91 -18.72 20.08
N CYS A 148 -13.19 -18.41 20.29
CA CYS A 148 -13.90 -17.37 19.55
C CYS A 148 -13.23 -15.99 19.74
N ARG A 149 -12.87 -15.63 20.98
CA ARG A 149 -12.17 -14.37 21.28
C ARG A 149 -10.82 -14.27 20.55
N VAL A 150 -10.00 -15.32 20.61
CA VAL A 150 -8.70 -15.34 19.92
C VAL A 150 -8.87 -15.23 18.41
N ALA A 151 -9.83 -15.95 17.83
CA ALA A 151 -10.12 -15.87 16.40
C ALA A 151 -10.61 -14.46 15.98
N GLN A 152 -11.42 -13.79 16.81
CA GLN A 152 -11.84 -12.40 16.58
C GLN A 152 -10.65 -11.43 16.60
N GLU A 153 -9.76 -11.53 17.59
CA GLU A 153 -8.54 -10.72 17.67
C GLU A 153 -7.64 -10.92 16.44
N GLU A 154 -7.50 -12.17 15.95
CA GLU A 154 -6.77 -12.47 14.71
C GLU A 154 -7.47 -11.84 13.49
N ALA A 155 -8.78 -12.01 13.35
CA ALA A 155 -9.56 -11.44 12.25
C ALA A 155 -9.42 -9.91 12.16
N GLU A 156 -9.51 -9.22 13.30
CA GLU A 156 -9.31 -7.77 13.39
C GLU A 156 -7.90 -7.36 12.95
N GLY A 157 -6.87 -8.12 13.33
CA GLY A 157 -5.50 -7.93 12.86
C GLY A 157 -5.37 -8.04 11.34
N HIS A 158 -5.98 -9.06 10.73
CA HIS A 158 -5.98 -9.22 9.27
C HIS A 158 -6.76 -8.12 8.54
N LEU A 159 -7.89 -7.67 9.10
CA LEU A 159 -8.66 -6.55 8.55
C LEU A 159 -7.86 -5.24 8.57
N ALA A 160 -7.12 -4.96 9.65
CA ALA A 160 -6.24 -3.79 9.72
C ALA A 160 -5.12 -3.85 8.66
N VAL A 161 -4.54 -5.02 8.42
CA VAL A 161 -3.54 -5.22 7.35
C VAL A 161 -4.16 -4.98 5.97
N LEU A 162 -5.38 -5.49 5.72
CA LEU A 162 -6.11 -5.25 4.48
C LEU A 162 -6.36 -3.76 4.22
N GLU A 163 -6.81 -3.02 5.23
CA GLU A 163 -7.05 -1.59 5.13
C GLU A 163 -5.75 -0.82 4.82
N ALA A 164 -4.64 -1.15 5.50
CA ALA A 164 -3.34 -0.53 5.24
C ALA A 164 -2.84 -0.81 3.81
N LYS A 165 -3.06 -2.03 3.30
CA LYS A 165 -2.69 -2.42 1.92
C LYS A 165 -3.56 -1.70 0.89
N GLN A 166 -4.86 -1.55 1.16
CA GLN A 166 -5.77 -0.82 0.29
C GLN A 166 -5.38 0.66 0.20
N GLN A 167 -5.03 1.30 1.32
CA GLN A 167 -4.52 2.68 1.32
C GLN A 167 -3.22 2.80 0.51
N GLN A 168 -2.33 1.80 0.57
CA GLN A 168 -1.10 1.77 -0.24
C GLN A 168 -1.43 1.63 -1.75
N ASP A 169 -2.33 0.72 -2.12
CA ASP A 169 -2.78 0.53 -3.50
C ASP A 169 -3.47 1.78 -4.06
N ASP A 170 -4.31 2.45 -3.26
CA ASP A 170 -4.95 3.72 -3.61
C ASP A 170 -3.92 4.83 -3.85
N VAL A 171 -2.81 4.88 -3.08
CA VAL A 171 -1.70 5.80 -3.34
C VAL A 171 -0.99 5.47 -4.65
N LEU A 172 -0.80 4.19 -4.98
CA LEU A 172 -0.19 3.76 -6.24
C LEU A 172 -1.10 4.04 -7.45
N LYS A 173 -2.41 3.81 -7.32
CA LYS A 173 -3.42 4.04 -8.38
C LYS A 173 -3.77 5.52 -8.55
N GLY A 174 -3.84 6.28 -7.45
CA GLY A 174 -4.00 7.74 -7.44
C GLY A 174 -2.70 8.48 -7.80
N GLY A 175 -1.57 7.78 -7.75
CA GLY A 175 -0.24 8.26 -8.10
C GLY A 175 0.01 8.31 -9.60
N ARG A 176 -0.67 9.21 -10.31
CA ARG A 176 0.13 10.08 -11.19
C ARG A 176 0.74 11.12 -10.25
N PRO A 177 2.02 11.02 -9.85
CA PRO A 177 2.70 12.24 -9.46
C PRO A 177 2.46 13.20 -10.62
N ALA A 178 1.91 14.39 -10.32
CA ALA A 178 1.90 15.48 -11.27
C ALA A 178 3.27 15.46 -11.97
N PRO A 179 3.31 15.35 -13.31
CA PRO A 179 4.56 15.09 -14.01
C PRO A 179 5.62 16.06 -13.47
N CYS A 180 6.81 15.53 -13.21
CA CYS A 180 8.00 16.29 -12.84
C CYS A 180 8.40 17.36 -13.91
N GLY A 181 7.54 17.61 -14.91
CA GLY A 181 7.53 18.76 -15.82
C GLY A 181 6.80 20.03 -15.32
N ALA A 182 6.07 20.02 -14.19
CA ALA A 182 5.52 21.25 -13.62
C ALA A 182 6.59 22.20 -13.01
N GLY A 183 7.87 21.78 -13.02
CA GLY A 183 9.02 22.58 -12.57
C GLY A 183 9.63 23.54 -13.60
N ALA A 184 9.13 23.56 -14.85
CA ALA A 184 9.65 24.44 -15.91
C ALA A 184 8.70 25.61 -16.29
N ALA A 185 7.41 25.53 -15.95
CA ALA A 185 6.45 26.62 -16.16
C ALA A 185 6.29 27.55 -14.93
N GLY A 186 6.55 27.06 -13.71
CA GLY A 186 6.42 27.85 -12.47
C GLY A 186 7.58 28.81 -12.18
N ARG A 187 8.74 28.65 -12.83
CA ARG A 187 9.94 29.48 -12.55
C ARG A 187 9.91 30.88 -13.18
N ARG A 188 8.92 31.19 -14.04
CA ARG A 188 8.75 32.55 -14.58
C ARG A 188 7.84 33.44 -13.73
N VAL A 189 7.12 32.88 -12.75
CA VAL A 189 6.19 33.66 -11.91
C VAL A 189 6.93 34.30 -10.72
N GLN A 190 7.89 33.62 -10.08
CA GLN A 190 8.72 34.24 -9.02
C GLN A 190 9.80 35.21 -9.54
N GLY A 191 10.05 35.25 -10.86
CA GLY A 191 10.97 36.21 -11.47
C GLY A 191 10.36 37.60 -11.70
N ARG A 192 9.04 37.68 -11.91
CA ARG A 192 8.37 38.96 -12.19
C ARG A 192 8.03 39.75 -10.92
N ASP A 193 7.69 39.06 -9.84
CA ASP A 193 7.34 39.73 -8.56
C ASP A 193 8.58 40.36 -7.88
N ARG A 194 9.75 39.72 -8.01
CA ARG A 194 11.02 40.31 -7.55
C ARG A 194 11.48 41.52 -8.38
N GLU A 195 11.02 41.65 -9.63
CA GLU A 195 11.32 42.82 -10.47
C GLU A 195 10.39 44.01 -10.15
N ALA A 196 9.14 43.72 -9.76
CA ALA A 196 8.21 44.72 -9.23
C ALA A 196 8.68 45.29 -7.88
N GLU A 197 9.18 44.46 -6.97
CA GLU A 197 9.76 44.90 -5.69
C GLU A 197 11.04 45.75 -5.87
N ARG A 198 11.90 45.44 -6.85
CA ARG A 198 13.09 46.27 -7.14
C ARG A 198 12.74 47.64 -7.72
N ARG A 199 11.68 47.77 -8.52
CA ARG A 199 11.21 49.10 -8.98
C ARG A 199 10.59 49.93 -7.85
N ALA A 200 9.95 49.28 -6.87
CA ALA A 200 9.43 49.98 -5.69
C ALA A 200 10.55 50.49 -4.75
N GLN A 201 11.72 49.86 -4.73
CA GLN A 201 12.85 50.27 -3.90
C GLN A 201 13.88 51.17 -4.62
N GLY A 202 13.87 51.21 -5.96
CA GLY A 202 14.78 52.04 -6.77
C GLY A 202 14.42 53.53 -6.88
N GLY A 203 13.48 54.02 -6.06
CA GLY A 203 13.00 55.41 -6.07
C GLY A 203 13.60 56.32 -4.99
N ARG A 204 14.74 55.97 -4.37
CA ARG A 204 15.52 56.87 -3.50
C ARG A 204 17.02 56.60 -3.63
N VAL A 205 17.63 57.23 -4.63
CA VAL A 205 18.94 57.90 -4.48
C VAL A 205 18.78 59.25 -5.15
#